data_AF-A0A351BHV3-F1
#
_entry.id   AF-A0A351BHV3-F1
#
_cell.length_a   1.000
_cell.length_b   1.000
_cell.length_c   1.000
_cell.angle_alpha   90.00
_cell.angle_beta   90.00
_cell.angle_gamma   90.00
#
_symmetry.space_group_name_H-M   'P 1'
#
loop_
_entity.id
_entity.type
_entity.pdbx_description
1 polymer ?
#
loop_
_entity_poly.entity_id
_entity_poly.type
_entity_poly.pdbx_seq_one_letter_code
_entity_poly.pdbx_strand_id
1 'polypeptide(L)'
;LGAVYLAATAAILVVSALADGGALMAMMLLGTKPADDVLASGDILFAAQIALLLLCPLVMAYWYAPVLAGWHSLPPAKALFFSFVACARNWRAFLVYSLALVVAAVVLPALLLGALGTLLQLGAQLVAAGMTVLVLLVVAPTVFASFYVSYRDVFVSAGDSDA
;
A
#
# COMPACT_ATOMS: atom_id res chain seq x y z
N LEU A 1 -3.80 -16.72 8.11
CA LEU A 1 -3.60 -15.65 7.09
C LEU A 1 -2.59 -14.60 7.56
N GLY A 2 -2.77 -14.03 8.77
CA GLY A 2 -1.83 -13.04 9.34
C GLY A 2 -0.39 -13.55 9.55
N ALA A 3 -0.20 -14.75 10.11
CA ALA A 3 1.14 -15.31 10.30
C ALA A 3 1.90 -15.52 8.97
N VAL A 4 1.20 -15.96 7.92
CA VAL A 4 1.76 -16.12 6.57
C VAL A 4 2.15 -14.76 5.97
N TYR A 5 1.32 -13.73 6.20
CA TYR A 5 1.62 -12.37 5.75
C TYR A 5 2.88 -11.84 6.42
N LEU A 6 2.94 -11.95 7.75
CA LEU A 6 4.10 -11.53 8.54
C LEU A 6 5.37 -12.24 8.07
N ALA A 7 5.33 -13.56 7.90
CA ALA A 7 6.46 -14.35 7.44
C ALA A 7 6.91 -13.94 6.02
N ALA A 8 5.96 -13.73 5.10
CA ALA A 8 6.26 -13.29 3.74
C ALA A 8 6.87 -11.88 3.70
N THR A 9 6.29 -10.92 4.42
CA THR A 9 6.83 -9.56 4.50
C THR A 9 8.21 -9.53 5.14
N ALA A 10 8.43 -10.29 6.22
CA ALA A 10 9.74 -10.41 6.85
C ALA A 10 10.78 -11.02 5.90
N ALA A 11 10.41 -12.09 5.17
CA ALA A 11 11.29 -12.70 4.17
C ALA A 11 11.66 -11.71 3.06
N ILE A 12 10.72 -10.89 2.60
CA ILE A 12 10.99 -9.86 1.59
C ILE A 12 11.98 -8.82 2.13
N LEU A 13 11.81 -8.35 3.36
CA LEU A 13 12.74 -7.39 3.98
C LEU A 13 14.14 -7.98 4.14
N VAL A 14 14.25 -9.25 4.51
CA VAL A 14 15.54 -9.97 4.58
C VAL A 14 16.19 -10.07 3.20
N VAL A 15 15.41 -10.38 2.16
CA VAL A 15 15.93 -10.44 0.79
C VAL A 15 16.38 -9.05 0.30
N SER A 16 15.62 -7.99 0.57
CA SER A 16 16.04 -6.63 0.21
C SER A 16 17.27 -6.17 1.00
N ALA A 17 17.44 -6.63 2.25
CA ALA A 17 18.60 -6.30 3.08
C ALA A 17 19.92 -6.83 2.49
N LEU A 18 19.87 -7.84 1.62
CA LEU A 18 21.05 -8.32 0.90
C LEU A 18 21.61 -7.28 -0.09
N ALA A 19 20.80 -6.29 -0.49
CA ALA A 19 21.19 -5.27 -1.45
C ALA A 19 21.72 -3.97 -0.80
N ASP A 20 21.29 -3.64 0.42
CA ASP A 20 21.63 -2.36 1.09
C ASP A 20 22.16 -2.52 2.52
N GLY A 21 22.51 -3.74 2.92
CA GLY A 21 22.97 -4.04 4.28
C GLY A 21 21.88 -3.90 5.36
N GLY A 22 20.60 -3.84 4.98
CA GLY A 22 19.48 -3.73 5.91
C GLY A 22 19.08 -2.30 6.27
N ALA A 23 19.60 -1.30 5.55
CA ALA A 23 19.25 0.11 5.77
C ALA A 23 17.74 0.38 5.58
N LEU A 24 17.13 -0.17 4.53
CA LEU A 24 15.69 -0.08 4.25
C LEU A 24 14.87 -0.75 5.35
N MET A 25 15.30 -1.92 5.82
CA MET A 25 14.64 -2.64 6.90
C MET A 25 14.69 -1.83 8.21
N ALA A 26 15.85 -1.27 8.56
CA ALA A 26 16.00 -0.43 9.75
C ALA A 26 15.14 0.84 9.65
N MET A 27 15.10 1.47 8.47
CA MET A 27 14.23 2.62 8.22
C MET A 27 12.74 2.28 8.44
N MET A 28 12.27 1.15 7.91
CA MET A 28 10.85 0.79 8.01
C MET A 28 10.44 0.28 9.39
N LEU A 29 11.30 -0.46 10.10
CA LEU A 29 10.97 -1.09 11.38
C LEU A 29 11.34 -0.23 12.60
N LEU A 30 12.45 0.50 12.52
CA LEU A 30 13.02 1.25 13.64
C LEU A 30 12.88 2.78 13.44
N GLY A 31 12.43 3.23 12.26
CA GLY A 31 12.33 4.65 11.94
C GLY A 31 13.70 5.35 11.85
N THR A 32 14.78 4.58 11.72
CA THR A 32 16.14 5.15 11.66
C THR A 32 16.34 5.82 10.31
N LYS A 33 16.73 7.10 10.32
CA LYS A 33 17.13 7.79 9.10
C LYS A 33 18.42 7.15 8.58
N PRO A 34 18.46 6.68 7.32
CA PRO A 34 19.69 6.16 6.73
C PRO A 34 20.78 7.22 6.68
N ALA A 35 22.03 6.81 6.86
CA ALA A 35 23.16 7.72 6.78
C ALA A 35 23.30 8.31 5.36
N ASP A 36 23.78 9.55 5.28
CA ASP A 36 23.76 10.34 4.04
C ASP A 36 24.62 9.72 2.93
N ASP A 37 25.65 8.95 3.28
CA ASP A 37 26.49 8.15 2.38
C ASP A 37 25.73 6.97 1.76
N VAL A 38 24.90 6.28 2.55
CA VAL A 38 24.05 5.18 2.06
C VAL A 38 22.95 5.71 1.15
N LEU A 39 22.39 6.90 1.44
CA LEU A 39 21.44 7.58 0.55
C LEU A 39 22.09 7.97 -0.80
N ALA A 40 23.35 8.38 -0.78
CA ALA A 40 24.08 8.76 -1.98
C ALA A 40 24.53 7.56 -2.83
N SER A 41 24.73 6.38 -2.23
CA SER A 41 25.19 5.16 -2.91
C SER A 41 24.18 4.60 -3.93
N GLY A 42 22.88 4.86 -3.73
CA GLY A 42 21.80 4.28 -4.54
C GLY A 42 21.40 2.86 -4.12
N ASP A 43 22.12 2.23 -3.19
CA ASP A 43 21.86 0.85 -2.75
C ASP A 43 20.47 0.71 -2.10
N ILE A 44 20.03 1.72 -1.34
CA ILE A 44 18.68 1.78 -0.77
C ILE A 44 17.61 1.80 -1.86
N LEU A 45 17.85 2.52 -2.96
CA LEU A 45 16.89 2.58 -4.07
C LEU A 45 16.79 1.21 -4.76
N PHE A 46 17.92 0.52 -4.94
CA PHE A 46 17.93 -0.82 -5.50
C PHE A 46 17.24 -1.84 -4.57
N ALA A 47 17.49 -1.79 -3.26
CA ALA A 47 16.79 -2.59 -2.26
C ALA A 47 15.27 -2.31 -2.26
N ALA A 48 14.87 -1.05 -2.39
CA ALA A 48 13.47 -0.66 -2.49
C ALA A 48 12.79 -1.21 -3.76
N GLN A 49 13.51 -1.27 -4.89
CA GLN A 49 13.01 -1.91 -6.12
C GLN A 49 12.81 -3.41 -5.94
N ILE A 50 13.76 -4.11 -5.31
CA ILE A 50 13.62 -5.54 -4.98
C ILE A 50 12.39 -5.75 -4.08
N ALA A 51 12.28 -4.95 -3.01
CA ALA A 51 11.14 -5.01 -2.10
C ALA A 51 9.82 -4.75 -2.84
N LEU A 52 9.77 -3.75 -3.73
CA LEU A 52 8.58 -3.43 -4.51
C LEU A 52 8.18 -4.59 -5.43
N LEU A 53 9.14 -5.21 -6.12
CA LEU A 53 8.90 -6.34 -7.02
C LEU A 53 8.33 -7.56 -6.28
N LEU A 54 8.76 -7.81 -5.04
CA LEU A 54 8.29 -8.94 -4.23
C LEU A 54 7.01 -8.62 -3.45
N LEU A 55 6.85 -7.38 -2.97
CA LEU A 55 5.65 -6.93 -2.27
C LEU A 55 4.46 -6.83 -3.22
N CYS A 56 4.68 -6.46 -4.48
CA CYS A 56 3.60 -6.36 -5.47
C CYS A 56 2.74 -7.64 -5.57
N PRO A 57 3.29 -8.83 -5.86
CA PRO A 57 2.50 -10.07 -5.91
C PRO A 57 1.93 -10.46 -4.54
N LEU A 58 2.63 -10.16 -3.43
CA LEU A 58 2.11 -10.41 -2.08
C LEU A 58 0.86 -9.56 -1.80
N VAL A 59 0.91 -8.27 -2.12
CA VAL A 59 -0.21 -7.34 -1.98
C VAL A 59 -1.37 -7.78 -2.86
N MET A 60 -1.12 -8.18 -4.11
CA MET A 60 -2.15 -8.75 -5.00
C MET A 60 -2.83 -9.98 -4.39
N ALA A 61 -2.06 -10.89 -3.79
CA ALA A 61 -2.60 -12.07 -3.14
C ALA A 61 -3.41 -11.73 -1.88
N TYR A 62 -3.08 -10.65 -1.17
CA TYR A 62 -3.76 -10.25 0.06
C TYR A 62 -4.86 -9.22 -0.12
N TRP A 63 -4.96 -8.57 -1.27
CA TRP A 63 -5.86 -7.45 -1.52
C TRP A 63 -7.33 -7.76 -1.20
N TYR A 64 -7.82 -8.94 -1.62
CA TYR A 64 -9.18 -9.42 -1.36
C TYR A 64 -9.24 -10.66 -0.47
N ALA A 65 -8.11 -11.30 -0.16
CA ALA A 65 -8.09 -12.55 0.59
C ALA A 65 -8.78 -12.50 1.97
N PRO A 66 -8.66 -11.44 2.80
CA PRO A 66 -9.39 -11.35 4.06
C PRO A 66 -10.91 -11.35 3.87
N VAL A 67 -11.39 -10.64 2.85
CA VAL A 67 -12.80 -10.56 2.52
C VAL A 67 -13.32 -11.90 1.98
N LEU A 68 -12.56 -12.54 1.09
CA LEU A 68 -12.88 -13.85 0.53
C LEU A 68 -12.87 -14.96 1.60
N ALA A 69 -11.93 -14.92 2.54
CA ALA A 69 -11.88 -15.87 3.65
C ALA A 69 -12.99 -15.61 4.68
N GLY A 70 -13.27 -14.34 4.98
CA GLY A 70 -14.23 -13.94 6.01
C GLY A 70 -15.69 -14.03 5.58
N TRP A 71 -16.04 -13.47 4.41
CA TRP A 71 -17.43 -13.40 3.94
C TRP A 71 -17.84 -14.63 3.11
N HIS A 72 -16.91 -15.18 2.31
CA HIS A 72 -17.20 -16.32 1.44
C HIS A 72 -16.75 -17.66 2.02
N SER A 73 -16.20 -17.67 3.24
CA SER A 73 -15.70 -18.88 3.92
C SER A 73 -14.71 -19.70 3.08
N LEU A 74 -13.96 -19.05 2.18
CA LEU A 74 -12.99 -19.74 1.34
C LEU A 74 -11.76 -20.17 2.16
N PRO A 75 -11.22 -21.37 1.92
CA PRO A 75 -9.95 -21.79 2.52
C PRO A 75 -8.84 -20.78 2.24
N PRO A 76 -7.92 -20.50 3.20
CA PRO A 76 -6.93 -19.42 3.06
C PRO A 76 -6.09 -19.48 1.77
N ALA A 77 -5.65 -20.68 1.37
CA ALA A 77 -4.88 -20.86 0.14
C ALA A 77 -5.70 -20.50 -1.11
N LYS A 78 -6.99 -20.85 -1.14
CA LYS A 78 -7.89 -20.51 -2.25
C LYS A 78 -8.17 -19.00 -2.29
N ALA A 79 -8.38 -18.38 -1.12
CA ALA A 79 -8.61 -16.94 -1.02
C ALA A 79 -7.41 -16.13 -1.57
N LEU A 80 -6.18 -16.52 -1.20
CA LEU A 80 -4.96 -15.91 -1.72
C LEU A 80 -4.84 -16.06 -3.25
N PHE A 81 -5.10 -17.26 -3.76
CA PHE A 81 -5.04 -17.54 -5.19
C PHE A 81 -6.06 -16.72 -5.98
N PHE A 82 -7.34 -16.70 -5.55
CA PHE A 82 -8.38 -15.95 -6.24
C PHE A 82 -8.15 -14.45 -6.18
N SER A 83 -7.65 -13.91 -5.05
CA SER A 83 -7.26 -12.50 -4.96
C SER A 83 -6.16 -12.16 -5.96
N PHE A 84 -5.10 -12.97 -6.01
CA PHE A 84 -3.98 -12.75 -6.94
C PHE A 84 -4.45 -12.76 -8.40
N VAL A 85 -5.22 -13.78 -8.80
CA VAL A 85 -5.73 -13.91 -10.16
C VAL A 85 -6.69 -12.77 -10.51
N ALA A 86 -7.54 -12.34 -9.57
CA ALA A 86 -8.44 -11.23 -9.76
C ALA A 86 -7.68 -9.91 -9.99
N CYS A 87 -6.66 -9.62 -9.17
CA CYS A 87 -5.79 -8.45 -9.37
C CYS A 87 -5.04 -8.53 -10.71
N ALA A 88 -4.50 -9.69 -11.05
CA ALA A 88 -3.74 -9.89 -12.29
C ALA A 88 -4.61 -9.70 -13.54
N ARG A 89 -5.85 -10.22 -13.54
CA ARG A 89 -6.80 -10.06 -14.64
C ARG A 89 -7.28 -8.60 -14.77
N ASN A 90 -7.34 -7.86 -13.67
CA ASN A 90 -7.80 -6.47 -13.62
C ASN A 90 -6.64 -5.46 -13.50
N TRP A 91 -5.41 -5.83 -13.89
CA TRP A 91 -4.21 -5.03 -13.66
C TRP A 91 -4.31 -3.58 -14.18
N ARG A 92 -5.03 -3.35 -15.29
CA ARG A 92 -5.26 -2.01 -15.86
C ARG A 92 -6.09 -1.14 -14.94
N ALA A 93 -7.18 -1.68 -14.41
CA ALA A 93 -8.05 -0.98 -13.47
C ALA A 93 -7.29 -0.70 -12.16
N PHE A 94 -6.50 -1.66 -11.68
CA PHE A 94 -5.63 -1.50 -10.53
C PHE A 94 -4.55 -0.43 -10.72
N LEU A 95 -3.94 -0.35 -11.90
CA LEU A 95 -2.94 0.67 -12.22
C LEU A 95 -3.56 2.07 -12.21
N VAL A 96 -4.71 2.23 -12.86
CA VAL A 96 -5.44 3.51 -12.86
C VAL A 96 -5.89 3.88 -11.45
N TYR A 97 -6.42 2.92 -10.68
CA TYR A 97 -6.82 3.12 -9.30
C TYR A 97 -5.63 3.54 -8.42
N SER A 98 -4.48 2.86 -8.55
CA SER A 98 -3.28 3.18 -7.79
C SER A 98 -2.75 4.57 -8.12
N LEU A 99 -2.75 4.94 -9.41
CA LEU A 99 -2.35 6.28 -9.84
C LEU A 99 -3.32 7.36 -9.32
N ALA A 100 -4.62 7.10 -9.43
CA ALA A 100 -5.64 8.00 -8.90
C ALA A 100 -5.49 8.17 -7.38
N LEU A 101 -5.18 7.09 -6.66
CA LEU A 101 -4.93 7.11 -5.22
C LEU A 101 -3.67 7.92 -4.90
N VAL A 102 -2.56 7.77 -5.63
CA VAL A 102 -1.36 8.61 -5.45
C VAL A 102 -1.70 10.08 -5.65
N VAL A 103 -2.44 10.42 -6.71
CA VAL A 103 -2.80 11.82 -6.99
C VAL A 103 -3.73 12.38 -5.90
N ALA A 104 -4.81 11.67 -5.58
CA ALA A 104 -5.85 12.15 -4.69
C ALA A 104 -5.48 12.09 -3.20
N ALA A 105 -4.73 11.07 -2.77
CA ALA A 105 -4.38 10.85 -1.37
C ALA A 105 -3.03 11.44 -0.97
N VAL A 106 -2.11 11.63 -1.93
CA VAL A 106 -0.74 12.08 -1.63
C VAL A 106 -0.46 13.44 -2.29
N VAL A 107 -0.52 13.52 -3.61
CA VAL A 107 -0.07 14.71 -4.35
C VAL A 107 -0.96 15.92 -4.04
N LEU A 108 -2.28 15.79 -4.18
CA LEU A 108 -3.21 16.89 -3.94
C LEU A 108 -3.15 17.38 -2.47
N PRO A 109 -3.26 16.52 -1.43
CA PRO A 109 -3.15 16.98 -0.05
C PRO A 109 -1.80 17.62 0.27
N ALA A 110 -0.69 17.05 -0.23
CA ALA A 110 0.64 17.60 0.00
C ALA A 110 0.82 18.97 -0.63
N LEU A 111 0.32 19.18 -1.87
CA LEU A 111 0.36 20.48 -2.54
C LEU A 111 -0.52 21.49 -1.82
N LEU A 112 -1.74 21.12 -1.43
CA LEU A 112 -2.67 22.00 -0.74
C LEU A 112 -2.15 22.45 0.63
N LEU A 113 -1.75 21.49 1.47
CA LEU A 113 -1.23 21.80 2.80
C LEU A 113 0.15 22.46 2.75
N GLY A 114 0.99 22.08 1.78
CA GLY A 114 2.28 22.71 1.55
C GLY A 114 2.12 24.18 1.15
N ALA A 115 1.26 24.48 0.16
CA ALA A 115 0.98 25.84 -0.27
C ALA A 115 0.31 26.69 0.82
N LEU A 116 -0.61 26.10 1.60
CA LEU A 116 -1.21 26.79 2.73
C LEU A 116 -0.18 27.07 3.83
N GLY A 117 0.72 26.12 4.07
CA GLY A 117 1.82 26.26 5.01
C GLY A 117 2.76 27.41 4.65
N THR A 118 3.11 27.56 3.37
CA THR A 118 3.95 28.67 2.92
C THR A 118 3.20 30.01 2.97
N LEU A 119 1.94 30.05 2.55
CA LEU A 119 1.13 31.27 2.52
C LEU A 119 0.85 31.83 3.93
N LEU A 120 0.54 30.94 4.87
CA LEU A 120 0.22 31.32 6.25
C LEU A 120 1.44 31.26 7.19
N GLN A 121 2.65 31.02 6.65
CA GLN A 121 3.89 30.89 7.41
C GLN A 121 3.79 29.88 8.57
N LEU A 122 3.11 28.75 8.33
CA LEU A 122 2.96 27.69 9.32
C LEU A 122 4.28 26.94 9.51
N GLY A 123 4.58 26.57 10.75
CA GLY A 123 5.71 25.70 11.03
C GLY A 123 5.54 24.31 10.39
N ALA A 124 6.65 23.72 9.92
CA ALA A 124 6.65 22.41 9.25
C ALA A 124 5.96 21.30 10.07
N GLN A 125 6.10 21.35 11.40
CA GLN A 125 5.45 20.40 12.31
C GLN A 125 3.92 20.48 12.24
N LEU A 126 3.36 21.69 12.10
CA LEU A 126 1.91 21.88 12.00
C LEU A 126 1.37 21.38 10.66
N VAL A 127 2.11 21.61 9.57
CA VAL A 127 1.77 21.07 8.24
C VAL A 127 1.80 19.54 8.26
N ALA A 128 2.83 18.94 8.85
CA ALA A 128 2.94 17.49 9.00
C ALA A 128 1.83 16.89 9.89
N ALA A 129 1.47 17.57 10.98
CA ALA A 129 0.35 17.18 11.82
C ALA A 129 -0.98 17.25 11.04
N GLY A 130 -1.19 18.33 10.28
CA GLY A 130 -2.36 18.48 9.40
C GLY A 130 -2.47 17.37 8.36
N MET A 131 -1.34 16.99 7.75
CA MET A 131 -1.28 15.86 6.82
C MET A 131 -1.65 14.54 7.51
N THR A 132 -1.14 14.31 8.72
CA THR A 132 -1.46 13.11 9.51
C THR A 132 -2.95 13.04 9.82
N VAL A 133 -3.57 14.14 10.25
CA VAL A 133 -5.01 14.22 10.52
C VAL A 133 -5.82 13.97 9.26
N LEU A 134 -5.44 14.57 8.13
CA LEU A 134 -6.11 14.38 6.84
C LEU A 134 -6.04 12.92 6.39
N VAL A 135 -4.88 12.27 6.54
CA VAL A 135 -4.72 10.85 6.21
C VAL A 135 -5.62 9.98 7.08
N LEU A 136 -5.66 10.21 8.39
CA LEU A 136 -6.44 9.38 9.32
C LEU A 136 -7.95 9.56 9.17
N LEU A 137 -8.41 10.81 8.98
CA LEU A 137 -9.84 11.13 9.00
C LEU A 137 -10.50 11.14 7.62
N VAL A 138 -9.72 11.31 6.54
CA VAL A 138 -10.26 11.42 5.19
C VAL A 138 -9.72 10.31 4.30
N VAL A 139 -8.40 10.25 4.09
CA VAL A 139 -7.82 9.29 3.13
C VAL A 139 -8.10 7.86 3.55
N ALA A 140 -7.76 7.48 4.78
CA ALA A 140 -7.90 6.11 5.26
C ALA A 140 -9.34 5.59 5.09
N PRO A 141 -10.40 6.24 5.63
CA PRO A 141 -11.75 5.75 5.43
C PRO A 141 -12.21 5.75 3.97
N THR A 142 -11.81 6.76 3.17
CA THR A 142 -12.12 6.77 1.73
C THR A 142 -11.49 5.59 1.00
N VAL A 143 -10.24 5.25 1.30
CA VAL A 143 -9.52 4.11 0.70
C VAL A 143 -10.14 2.78 1.14
N PHE A 144 -10.54 2.65 2.40
CA PHE A 144 -11.25 1.45 2.86
C PHE A 144 -12.63 1.30 2.19
N ALA A 145 -13.37 2.40 2.02
CA ALA A 145 -14.64 2.39 1.31
C ALA A 145 -14.48 2.03 -0.17
N SER A 146 -13.45 2.58 -0.84
CA SER A 146 -13.18 2.24 -2.26
C SER A 146 -12.74 0.79 -2.45
N PHE A 147 -12.05 0.18 -1.46
CA PHE A 147 -11.78 -1.27 -1.51
C PHE A 147 -13.04 -2.11 -1.53
N TYR A 148 -14.06 -1.73 -0.75
CA TYR A 148 -15.32 -2.46 -0.75
C TYR A 148 -16.04 -2.39 -2.11
N VAL A 149 -16.10 -1.19 -2.71
CA VAL A 149 -16.69 -1.00 -4.05
C VAL A 149 -15.92 -1.82 -5.09
N SER A 150 -14.59 -1.72 -5.08
CA SER A 150 -13.72 -2.50 -5.98
C SER A 150 -13.91 -4.00 -5.82
N TYR A 151 -14.05 -4.48 -4.59
CA TYR A 151 -14.34 -5.89 -4.31
C TYR A 151 -15.69 -6.31 -4.91
N ARG A 152 -16.74 -5.51 -4.72
CA ARG A 152 -18.05 -5.79 -5.30
C ARG A 152 -18.00 -5.83 -6.83
N ASP A 153 -17.34 -4.86 -7.47
CA ASP A 153 -17.24 -4.82 -8.93
C ASP A 153 -16.51 -6.04 -9.51
N VAL A 154 -15.54 -6.58 -8.77
CA VAL A 154 -14.72 -7.71 -9.23
C VAL A 154 -15.37 -9.07 -8.94
N PHE A 155 -16.08 -9.22 -7.81
CA PHE A 155 -16.59 -10.52 -7.35
C PHE A 155 -18.11 -10.64 -7.33
N VAL A 156 -18.86 -9.55 -7.41
CA VAL A 156 -20.33 -9.52 -7.35
C VAL A 156 -20.85 -8.81 -8.59
N SER A 157 -21.05 -9.58 -9.66
CA SER A 157 -21.64 -9.03 -10.89
C SER A 157 -23.05 -8.51 -10.62
N ALA A 158 -23.47 -7.45 -11.31
CA ALA A 158 -24.79 -6.83 -11.18
C ALA A 158 -25.98 -7.70 -11.69
N GLY A 159 -25.81 -9.02 -11.75
CA GLY A 159 -26.78 -10.00 -12.28
C GLY A 159 -27.42 -10.92 -11.23
N ASP A 160 -27.01 -10.86 -9.96
CA ASP A 160 -27.59 -11.69 -8.89
C ASP A 160 -28.91 -11.10 -8.31
N SER A 161 -29.56 -10.17 -9.03
CA SER A 161 -30.86 -9.59 -8.65
C SER A 161 -32.07 -10.26 -9.28
N ASP A 162 -31.90 -11.26 -10.17
CA ASP A 162 -32.99 -11.95 -10.87
C ASP A 162 -32.97 -13.48 -10.66
N ALA A 163 -32.76 -13.95 -9.43
CA ALA A 163 -32.96 -15.36 -9.05
C ALA A 163 -33.86 -15.51 -7.83
#